data_AF-A0A2H3ARD5-F1
#
_entry.id   AF-A0A2H3ARD5-F1
#
_cell.length_a   1.000
_cell.length_b   1.000
_cell.length_c   1.000
_cell.angle_alpha   90.00
_cell.angle_beta   90.00
_cell.angle_gamma   90.00
#
_symmetry.space_group_name_H-M   'P 1'
#
loop_
_entity.id
_entity.type
_entity.pdbx_description
1 polymer ?
#
loop_
_entity_poly.entity_id
_entity_poly.type
_entity_poly.pdbx_seq_one_letter_code
_entity_poly.pdbx_strand_id
1 'polypeptide(L)'
;MKTVHSVLESCIALNYDFGTAYAHWRPIWHRYRDGTRLREDDQEMRRDILVNGRGDTPPRRIWDLYANRVVPWWAAHQYPWGISHAWMEEKKCKDVMTPINEKEWPVPIAKDTNLDLIRTEMLNCGAEYAWLDVLCLKQMHGQREDLRDKEWKLDVPTIGWVYQKAPKVLCYNGLGRPLILQTGYFESDQYWFRRAWTLQETKEDMTIGGETRDYRFVGTEIQYRFHEQLQLLRKMRSNESVFDILLQMGKRMSTNLWIKSEAWHTFSTRSLTRHTVRRRCLDSAC
;
A
#
# COMPACT_ATOMS: atom_id res chain seq x y z
N MET A 1 -20.58 15.74 -19.90
CA MET A 1 -19.66 16.36 -18.91
C MET A 1 -20.46 16.59 -17.64
N LYS A 2 -20.16 15.90 -16.53
CA LYS A 2 -20.86 16.15 -15.26
C LYS A 2 -20.44 17.51 -14.72
N THR A 3 -21.42 18.36 -14.46
CA THR A 3 -21.23 19.60 -13.70
C THR A 3 -21.03 19.26 -12.22
N VAL A 4 -20.44 20.17 -11.45
CA VAL A 4 -20.31 20.06 -9.99
C VAL A 4 -21.65 19.70 -9.33
N HIS A 5 -22.74 20.29 -9.83
CA HIS A 5 -24.10 20.00 -9.39
C HIS A 5 -24.46 18.50 -9.47
N SER A 6 -24.17 17.84 -10.60
CA SER A 6 -24.52 16.42 -10.78
C SER A 6 -23.77 15.48 -9.82
N VAL A 7 -22.52 15.82 -9.47
CA VAL A 7 -21.74 15.05 -8.50
C VAL A 7 -22.32 15.21 -7.10
N LEU A 8 -22.67 16.44 -6.70
CA LEU A 8 -23.25 16.73 -5.40
C LEU A 8 -24.63 16.07 -5.24
N GLU A 9 -25.49 16.12 -6.26
CA GLU A 9 -26.78 15.39 -6.28
C GLU A 9 -26.58 13.88 -6.10
N SER A 10 -25.57 13.31 -6.76
CA SER A 10 -25.23 11.88 -6.59
C SER A 10 -24.78 11.57 -5.16
N CYS A 11 -24.02 12.47 -4.53
CA CYS A 11 -23.58 12.32 -3.14
C CYS A 11 -24.77 12.37 -2.16
N ILE A 12 -25.74 13.27 -2.41
CA ILE A 12 -26.97 13.36 -1.62
C ILE A 12 -27.78 12.07 -1.76
N ALA A 13 -27.99 11.60 -3.00
CA ALA A 13 -28.75 10.38 -3.27
C ALA A 13 -28.12 9.13 -2.63
N LEU A 14 -26.78 9.09 -2.52
CA LEU A 14 -26.04 8.00 -1.89
C LEU A 14 -25.84 8.20 -0.37
N ASN A 15 -26.38 9.29 0.19
CA ASN A 15 -26.25 9.66 1.61
C ASN A 15 -24.79 9.71 2.09
N TYR A 16 -23.90 10.26 1.25
CA TYR A 16 -22.50 10.41 1.59
C TYR A 16 -22.29 11.45 2.69
N ASP A 17 -21.40 11.16 3.63
CA ASP A 17 -20.92 12.16 4.57
C ASP A 17 -20.10 13.24 3.86
N PHE A 18 -19.87 14.36 4.54
CA PHE A 18 -19.13 15.48 3.96
C PHE A 18 -17.73 15.08 3.49
N GLY A 19 -17.04 14.22 4.23
CA GLY A 19 -15.69 13.78 3.88
C GLY A 19 -15.70 12.96 2.58
N THR A 20 -16.63 12.02 2.45
CA THR A 20 -16.76 11.18 1.27
C THR A 20 -17.19 12.04 0.07
N ALA A 21 -18.17 12.94 0.24
CA ALA A 21 -18.58 13.87 -0.81
C ALA A 21 -17.41 14.77 -1.27
N TYR A 22 -16.64 15.32 -0.33
CA TYR A 22 -15.47 16.15 -0.62
C TYR A 22 -14.38 15.36 -1.39
N ALA A 23 -14.11 14.11 -1.00
CA ALA A 23 -13.16 13.24 -1.69
C ALA A 23 -13.56 12.93 -3.14
N HIS A 24 -14.86 12.74 -3.41
CA HIS A 24 -15.37 12.53 -4.78
C HIS A 24 -15.39 13.81 -5.61
N TRP A 25 -15.60 14.96 -4.98
CA TRP A 25 -15.70 16.25 -5.65
C TRP A 25 -14.33 16.87 -5.99
N ARG A 26 -13.37 16.86 -5.06
CA ARG A 26 -12.07 17.55 -5.19
C ARG A 26 -11.33 17.24 -6.50
N PRO A 27 -11.23 15.97 -6.96
CA PRO A 27 -10.50 15.64 -8.19
C PRO A 27 -11.16 16.18 -9.46
N ILE A 28 -12.48 16.39 -9.43
CA ILE A 28 -13.29 16.83 -10.57
C ILE A 28 -13.23 18.36 -10.72
N TRP A 29 -13.23 19.08 -9.60
CA TRP A 29 -13.21 20.56 -9.56
C TRP A 29 -12.08 21.17 -10.40
N HIS A 30 -10.89 20.57 -10.35
CA HIS A 30 -9.71 21.08 -11.06
C HIS A 30 -9.46 20.44 -12.43
N ARG A 31 -10.02 19.25 -12.70
CA ARG A 31 -9.60 18.41 -13.85
C ARG A 31 -10.74 18.07 -14.83
N TYR A 32 -11.96 18.58 -14.63
CA TYR A 32 -13.13 18.34 -15.50
C TYR A 32 -13.32 16.85 -15.91
N ARG A 33 -13.11 15.91 -14.98
CA ARG A 33 -13.22 14.47 -15.26
C ARG A 33 -14.65 13.94 -15.11
N ASP A 34 -15.03 13.00 -15.98
CA ASP A 34 -16.30 12.27 -15.86
C ASP A 34 -16.15 11.07 -14.91
N GLY A 35 -16.56 11.26 -13.65
CA GLY A 35 -16.44 10.22 -12.61
C GLY A 35 -17.27 8.95 -12.87
N THR A 36 -18.33 9.02 -13.66
CA THR A 36 -19.18 7.85 -14.00
C THR A 36 -18.43 6.87 -14.89
N ARG A 37 -17.81 7.39 -15.95
CA ARG A 37 -17.00 6.59 -16.86
C ARG A 37 -15.81 5.97 -16.13
N LEU A 38 -15.13 6.72 -15.27
CA LEU A 38 -14.01 6.19 -14.48
C LEU A 38 -14.41 5.03 -13.56
N ARG A 39 -15.62 5.07 -13.00
CA ARG A 39 -16.17 3.99 -12.18
C ARG A 39 -16.47 2.75 -13.03
N GLU A 40 -17.07 2.93 -14.19
CA GLU A 40 -17.38 1.83 -15.13
C GLU A 40 -16.10 1.17 -15.64
N ASP A 41 -15.12 1.98 -16.06
CA ASP A 41 -13.81 1.51 -16.53
C ASP A 41 -13.07 0.71 -15.43
N ASP A 42 -13.10 1.16 -14.16
CA ASP A 42 -12.51 0.41 -13.04
C ASP A 42 -13.23 -0.93 -12.78
N GLN A 43 -14.56 -0.95 -12.90
CA GLN A 43 -15.34 -2.18 -12.74
C GLN A 43 -15.10 -3.17 -13.88
N GLU A 44 -14.99 -2.71 -15.11
CA GLU A 44 -14.65 -3.53 -16.27
C GLU A 44 -13.23 -4.10 -16.15
N MET A 45 -12.24 -3.24 -15.86
CA MET A 45 -10.86 -3.64 -15.64
C MET A 45 -10.74 -4.74 -14.56
N ARG A 46 -11.42 -4.57 -13.41
CA ARG A 46 -11.36 -5.58 -12.34
C ARG A 46 -12.05 -6.89 -12.70
N ARG A 47 -13.09 -6.87 -13.54
CA ARG A 47 -13.72 -8.09 -14.06
C ARG A 47 -12.81 -8.81 -15.05
N ASP A 48 -12.19 -8.06 -15.95
CA ASP A 48 -11.25 -8.60 -16.94
C ASP A 48 -10.05 -9.30 -16.29
N ILE A 49 -9.43 -8.68 -15.28
CA ILE A 49 -8.26 -9.25 -14.57
C ILE A 49 -8.59 -10.56 -13.86
N LEU A 50 -9.82 -10.72 -13.36
CA LEU A 50 -10.25 -11.97 -12.73
C LEU A 50 -10.38 -13.12 -13.74
N VAL A 51 -10.64 -12.83 -15.01
CA VAL A 51 -10.81 -13.81 -16.09
C VAL A 51 -9.49 -14.09 -16.81
N ASN A 52 -8.75 -13.05 -17.19
CA ASN A 52 -7.59 -13.12 -18.07
C ASN A 52 -6.23 -13.13 -17.34
N GLY A 53 -6.23 -12.98 -16.01
CA GLY A 53 -5.03 -13.05 -15.19
C GLY A 53 -4.43 -11.68 -14.80
N ARG A 54 -3.45 -11.71 -13.88
CA ARG A 54 -2.96 -10.54 -13.13
C ARG A 54 -2.10 -9.59 -13.99
N GLY A 55 -2.64 -8.40 -14.30
CA GLY A 55 -1.93 -7.27 -14.92
C GLY A 55 -1.50 -6.18 -13.92
N ASP A 56 -1.14 -5.00 -14.43
CA ASP A 56 -0.85 -3.78 -13.64
C ASP A 56 -2.16 -3.24 -13.01
N THR A 57 -2.55 -3.82 -11.88
CA THR A 57 -3.80 -3.47 -11.22
C THR A 57 -3.59 -2.32 -10.23
N PRO A 58 -4.28 -1.18 -10.39
CA PRO A 58 -4.29 -0.14 -9.37
C PRO A 58 -4.99 -0.64 -8.09
N PRO A 59 -4.69 -0.03 -6.92
CA PRO A 59 -5.35 -0.42 -5.68
C PRO A 59 -6.88 -0.29 -5.81
N ARG A 60 -7.65 -1.10 -5.07
CA ARG A 60 -9.12 -0.95 -5.04
C ARG A 60 -9.55 0.35 -4.39
N ARG A 61 -8.89 0.67 -3.28
CA ARG A 61 -9.15 1.84 -2.46
C ARG A 61 -7.85 2.55 -2.15
N ILE A 62 -7.95 3.85 -1.92
CA ILE A 62 -6.85 4.70 -1.50
C ILE A 62 -7.34 5.61 -0.37
N TRP A 63 -6.43 6.07 0.47
CA TRP A 63 -6.71 7.05 1.49
C TRP A 63 -6.48 8.46 0.94
N ASP A 64 -7.56 9.21 0.77
CA ASP A 64 -7.50 10.66 0.52
C ASP A 64 -7.13 11.36 1.83
N LEU A 65 -5.92 11.95 1.86
CA LEU A 65 -5.38 12.59 3.06
C LEU A 65 -6.04 13.94 3.34
N TYR A 66 -6.51 14.70 2.34
CA TYR A 66 -7.21 15.96 2.65
C TYR A 66 -8.62 15.69 3.16
N ALA A 67 -9.34 14.76 2.53
CA ALA A 67 -10.69 14.38 2.96
C ALA A 67 -10.71 13.51 4.22
N ASN A 68 -9.58 12.89 4.55
CA ASN A 68 -9.46 11.85 5.57
C ASN A 68 -10.47 10.71 5.37
N ARG A 69 -10.56 10.22 4.13
CA ARG A 69 -11.47 9.15 3.73
C ARG A 69 -10.78 8.15 2.82
N VAL A 70 -11.10 6.88 3.01
CA VAL A 70 -10.75 5.80 2.09
C VAL A 70 -11.81 5.78 1.01
N VAL A 71 -11.39 6.04 -0.23
CA VAL A 71 -12.27 6.10 -1.39
C VAL A 71 -11.80 5.12 -2.46
N PRO A 72 -12.68 4.71 -3.38
CA PRO A 72 -12.28 3.91 -4.53
C PRO A 72 -11.19 4.61 -5.36
N TRP A 73 -10.26 3.84 -5.94
CA TRP A 73 -9.18 4.42 -6.75
C TRP A 73 -9.68 5.29 -7.91
N TRP A 74 -10.79 4.90 -8.55
CA TRP A 74 -11.37 5.66 -9.66
C TRP A 74 -11.80 7.08 -9.28
N ALA A 75 -12.07 7.34 -7.98
CA ALA A 75 -12.47 8.66 -7.51
C ALA A 75 -11.32 9.68 -7.63
N ALA A 76 -10.08 9.26 -7.33
CA ALA A 76 -8.90 10.11 -7.48
C ALA A 76 -8.21 9.93 -8.84
N HIS A 77 -8.20 8.69 -9.34
CA HIS A 77 -7.52 8.25 -10.56
C HIS A 77 -6.07 8.76 -10.64
N GLN A 78 -5.35 8.57 -9.53
CA GLN A 78 -3.96 8.95 -9.31
C GLN A 78 -3.30 7.92 -8.39
N TYR A 79 -2.05 7.55 -8.67
CA TYR A 79 -1.34 6.59 -7.82
C TYR A 79 -0.98 7.24 -6.47
N PRO A 80 -1.32 6.58 -5.36
CA PRO A 80 -1.03 7.08 -4.02
C PRO A 80 0.44 6.87 -3.66
N TRP A 81 0.91 7.60 -2.64
CA TRP A 81 2.15 7.27 -1.96
C TRP A 81 1.96 6.02 -1.11
N GLY A 82 2.99 5.17 -1.04
CA GLY A 82 2.94 3.96 -0.23
C GLY A 82 3.28 4.26 1.23
N ILE A 83 2.55 3.66 2.17
CA ILE A 83 2.93 3.60 3.57
C ILE A 83 3.27 2.15 3.90
N SER A 84 4.55 1.89 4.11
CA SER A 84 5.03 0.61 4.63
C SER A 84 5.23 0.70 6.14
N HIS A 85 4.92 -0.36 6.86
CA HIS A 85 5.11 -0.40 8.31
C HIS A 85 5.58 -1.76 8.78
N ALA A 86 6.45 -1.81 9.79
CA ALA A 86 6.87 -3.08 10.38
C ALA A 86 5.69 -3.86 11.02
N TRP A 87 5.91 -5.16 11.24
CA TRP A 87 4.94 -6.01 11.93
C TRP A 87 4.83 -5.59 13.39
N MET A 88 3.63 -5.70 13.95
CA MET A 88 3.39 -5.51 15.37
C MET A 88 2.64 -6.71 15.93
N GLU A 89 3.01 -7.10 17.15
CA GLU A 89 2.28 -8.11 17.90
C GLU A 89 0.83 -7.67 18.10
N GLU A 90 -0.10 -8.60 17.86
CA GLU A 90 -1.54 -8.35 18.01
C GLU A 90 -1.90 -7.81 19.40
N LYS A 91 -1.22 -8.29 20.45
CA LYS A 91 -1.38 -7.81 21.84
C LYS A 91 -1.01 -6.32 22.03
N LYS A 92 -0.18 -5.77 21.15
CA LYS A 92 0.24 -4.36 21.14
C LYS A 92 -0.62 -3.50 20.19
N CYS A 93 -1.49 -4.15 19.41
CA CYS A 93 -2.47 -3.49 18.57
C CYS A 93 -3.80 -3.29 19.33
N LYS A 94 -4.58 -2.32 18.85
CA LYS A 94 -6.00 -2.14 19.17
C LYS A 94 -6.75 -2.00 17.85
N ASP A 95 -7.92 -2.61 17.79
CA ASP A 95 -8.82 -2.52 16.65
C ASP A 95 -9.72 -1.29 16.80
N VAL A 96 -9.61 -0.36 15.86
CA VAL A 96 -10.33 0.92 15.91
C VAL A 96 -11.32 1.02 14.77
N MET A 97 -12.60 1.19 15.11
CA MET A 97 -13.62 1.60 14.15
C MET A 97 -13.47 3.09 13.85
N THR A 98 -13.19 3.43 12.60
CA THR A 98 -12.87 4.80 12.20
C THR A 98 -13.81 5.30 11.10
N PRO A 99 -14.22 6.57 11.11
CA PRO A 99 -14.93 7.16 9.97
C PRO A 99 -14.08 7.23 8.70
N ILE A 100 -12.75 7.04 8.79
CA ILE A 100 -11.85 7.05 7.63
C ILE A 100 -12.27 6.00 6.60
N ASN A 101 -12.64 4.80 7.02
CA ASN A 101 -13.16 3.73 6.14
C ASN A 101 -14.68 3.53 6.33
N GLU A 102 -15.40 4.61 6.64
CA GLU A 102 -16.86 4.61 6.86
C GLU A 102 -17.32 3.63 7.96
N LYS A 103 -16.43 3.27 8.88
CA LYS A 103 -16.66 2.23 9.91
C LYS A 103 -17.07 0.89 9.29
N GLU A 104 -16.59 0.58 8.09
CA GLU A 104 -16.87 -0.70 7.45
C GLU A 104 -16.06 -1.85 8.07
N TRP A 105 -14.85 -1.60 8.57
CA TRP A 105 -14.05 -2.62 9.27
C TRP A 105 -13.15 -2.01 10.35
N PRO A 106 -12.78 -2.79 11.38
CA PRO A 106 -11.80 -2.33 12.36
C PRO A 106 -10.42 -2.21 11.75
N VAL A 107 -9.69 -1.17 12.13
CA VAL A 107 -8.32 -0.92 11.67
C VAL A 107 -7.36 -1.26 12.82
N PRO A 108 -6.48 -2.27 12.67
CA PRO A 108 -5.50 -2.60 13.70
C PRO A 108 -4.41 -1.53 13.75
N ILE A 109 -4.33 -0.78 14.85
CA ILE A 109 -3.31 0.26 15.06
C ILE A 109 -2.55 0.03 16.37
N ALA A 110 -1.33 0.55 16.50
CA ALA A 110 -0.60 0.47 17.76
C ALA A 110 -1.39 1.14 18.90
N LYS A 111 -1.34 0.60 20.12
CA LYS A 111 -2.08 1.19 21.26
C LYS A 111 -1.70 2.64 21.54
N ASP A 112 -0.44 2.99 21.29
CA ASP A 112 0.21 4.28 21.53
C ASP A 112 0.35 5.16 20.27
N THR A 113 -0.31 4.81 19.16
CA THR A 113 -0.28 5.60 17.92
C THR A 113 -1.65 6.18 17.56
N ASN A 114 -1.67 7.07 16.58
CA ASN A 114 -2.87 7.60 15.95
C ASN A 114 -2.67 7.74 14.44
N LEU A 115 -3.67 7.33 13.66
CA LEU A 115 -3.72 7.53 12.21
C LEU A 115 -3.60 9.01 11.83
N ASP A 116 -4.06 9.95 12.66
CA ASP A 116 -3.93 11.38 12.40
C ASP A 116 -2.46 11.86 12.40
N LEU A 117 -1.58 11.22 13.17
CA LEU A 117 -0.15 11.54 13.16
C LEU A 117 0.47 11.12 11.83
N ILE A 118 0.17 9.90 11.37
CA ILE A 118 0.61 9.38 10.07
C ILE A 118 0.10 10.30 8.96
N ARG A 119 -1.19 10.68 9.02
CA ARG A 119 -1.81 11.60 8.06
C ARG A 119 -1.07 12.94 8.01
N THR A 120 -0.81 13.54 9.18
CA THR A 120 -0.13 14.84 9.28
C THR A 120 1.27 14.78 8.69
N GLU A 121 2.02 13.71 8.99
CA GLU A 121 3.36 13.51 8.43
C GLU A 121 3.35 13.34 6.91
N MET A 122 2.42 12.52 6.39
CA MET A 122 2.24 12.34 4.95
C MET A 122 1.89 13.66 4.25
N LEU A 123 0.99 14.45 4.83
CA LEU A 123 0.61 15.77 4.33
C LEU A 123 1.79 16.75 4.33
N ASN A 124 2.60 16.78 5.40
CA ASN A 124 3.80 17.62 5.49
C ASN A 124 4.85 17.24 4.45
N CYS A 125 4.89 15.96 4.06
CA CYS A 125 5.73 15.49 2.97
C CYS A 125 5.16 15.81 1.57
N GLY A 126 3.96 16.37 1.47
CA GLY A 126 3.29 16.74 0.22
C GLY A 126 2.44 15.63 -0.39
N ALA A 127 2.15 14.55 0.34
CA ALA A 127 1.26 13.50 -0.16
C ALA A 127 -0.20 13.96 -0.14
N GLU A 128 -0.90 13.81 -1.26
CA GLU A 128 -2.35 14.02 -1.35
C GLU A 128 -3.15 12.74 -1.10
N TYR A 129 -2.61 11.61 -1.57
CA TYR A 129 -3.22 10.29 -1.48
C TYR A 129 -2.19 9.31 -0.94
N ALA A 130 -2.62 8.43 -0.05
CA ALA A 130 -1.80 7.37 0.52
C ALA A 130 -2.44 6.01 0.31
N TRP A 131 -1.61 4.97 0.30
CA TRP A 131 -2.06 3.60 0.40
C TRP A 131 -1.45 2.99 1.65
N LEU A 132 -2.34 2.60 2.56
CA LEU A 132 -2.03 1.89 3.79
C LEU A 132 -2.90 0.64 3.80
N ASP A 133 -2.29 -0.54 3.80
CA ASP A 133 -2.96 -1.84 3.67
C ASP A 133 -4.11 -2.02 4.69
N VAL A 134 -3.88 -1.71 5.96
CA VAL A 134 -4.89 -1.83 7.03
C VAL A 134 -6.09 -0.90 6.84
N LEU A 135 -5.94 0.18 6.08
CA LEU A 135 -7.02 1.11 5.71
C LEU A 135 -7.64 0.82 4.35
N CYS A 136 -6.86 0.34 3.37
CA CYS A 136 -7.28 0.25 1.98
C CYS A 136 -7.80 -1.16 1.61
N LEU A 137 -7.42 -2.18 2.39
CA LEU A 137 -7.93 -3.55 2.27
C LEU A 137 -8.95 -3.81 3.37
N LYS A 138 -10.03 -4.52 3.02
CA LYS A 138 -11.01 -5.01 4.01
C LYS A 138 -10.31 -5.90 5.04
N GLN A 139 -10.45 -5.56 6.31
CA GLN A 139 -9.91 -6.34 7.43
C GLN A 139 -10.96 -7.32 7.98
N MET A 140 -10.49 -8.26 8.81
CA MET A 140 -11.37 -9.21 9.50
C MET A 140 -12.34 -8.51 10.45
N HIS A 141 -13.46 -9.16 10.74
CA HIS A 141 -14.51 -8.66 11.65
C HIS A 141 -15.18 -7.37 11.14
N GLY A 142 -15.14 -7.15 9.83
CA GLY A 142 -15.80 -6.03 9.18
C GLY A 142 -17.23 -6.35 8.76
N GLN A 143 -17.92 -5.31 8.29
CA GLN A 143 -19.16 -5.45 7.54
C GLN A 143 -18.86 -6.12 6.20
N ARG A 144 -19.79 -6.98 5.75
CA ARG A 144 -19.70 -7.69 4.47
C ARG A 144 -18.42 -8.52 4.35
N GLU A 145 -18.15 -9.32 5.37
CA GLU A 145 -17.04 -10.28 5.42
C GLU A 145 -17.05 -11.23 4.21
N ASP A 146 -18.24 -11.52 3.65
CA ASP A 146 -18.44 -12.29 2.41
C ASP A 146 -17.72 -11.69 1.19
N LEU A 147 -17.49 -10.38 1.19
CA LEU A 147 -16.76 -9.67 0.14
C LEU A 147 -15.25 -9.67 0.38
N ARG A 148 -14.78 -9.83 1.62
CA ARG A 148 -13.35 -9.77 1.95
C ARG A 148 -12.58 -10.81 1.16
N ASP A 149 -13.00 -12.07 1.22
CA ASP A 149 -12.33 -13.16 0.51
C ASP A 149 -12.36 -12.97 -1.02
N LYS A 150 -13.45 -12.41 -1.54
CA LYS A 150 -13.59 -12.12 -2.98
C LYS A 150 -12.65 -11.00 -3.42
N GLU A 151 -12.55 -9.93 -2.63
CA GLU A 151 -11.64 -8.81 -2.88
C GLU A 151 -10.18 -9.26 -2.74
N TRP A 152 -9.85 -10.01 -1.69
CA TRP A 152 -8.49 -10.46 -1.40
C TRP A 152 -7.90 -11.36 -2.48
N LYS A 153 -8.71 -12.16 -3.18
CA LYS A 153 -8.27 -12.97 -4.33
C LYS A 153 -7.59 -12.13 -5.43
N LEU A 154 -7.95 -10.86 -5.55
CA LEU A 154 -7.34 -9.92 -6.49
C LEU A 154 -6.38 -8.95 -5.79
N ASP A 155 -6.81 -8.35 -4.68
CA ASP A 155 -6.14 -7.19 -4.10
C ASP A 155 -4.84 -7.57 -3.37
N VAL A 156 -4.81 -8.69 -2.63
CA VAL A 156 -3.60 -9.14 -1.91
C VAL A 156 -2.44 -9.48 -2.88
N PRO A 157 -2.68 -10.25 -3.95
CA PRO A 157 -1.71 -10.44 -5.02
C PRO A 157 -1.17 -9.20 -5.72
N THR A 158 -1.92 -8.12 -5.72
CA THR A 158 -1.60 -6.92 -6.50
C THR A 158 -0.96 -5.83 -5.66
N ILE A 159 -0.80 -6.03 -4.35
CA ILE A 159 -0.13 -5.10 -3.42
C ILE A 159 1.23 -4.63 -3.96
N GLY A 160 2.07 -5.55 -4.45
CA GLY A 160 3.38 -5.17 -4.99
C GLY A 160 3.32 -4.25 -6.23
N TRP A 161 2.19 -4.17 -6.93
CA TRP A 161 2.00 -3.20 -8.03
C TRP A 161 1.73 -1.81 -7.49
N VAL A 162 0.98 -1.70 -6.40
CA VAL A 162 0.72 -0.45 -5.70
C VAL A 162 2.04 0.22 -5.31
N TYR A 163 2.93 -0.51 -4.63
CA TYR A 163 4.24 0.02 -4.22
C TYR A 163 5.20 0.27 -5.40
N GLN A 164 5.09 -0.50 -6.49
CA GLN A 164 5.89 -0.26 -7.68
C GLN A 164 5.52 1.06 -8.36
N LYS A 165 4.22 1.36 -8.44
CA LYS A 165 3.69 2.55 -9.13
C LYS A 165 3.58 3.76 -8.20
N ALA A 166 3.65 3.56 -6.89
CA ALA A 166 3.66 4.63 -5.89
C ALA A 166 4.80 5.60 -6.19
N PRO A 167 4.54 6.92 -6.28
CA PRO A 167 5.58 7.92 -6.53
C PRO A 167 6.67 7.89 -5.45
N LYS A 168 6.27 7.75 -4.19
CA LYS A 168 7.17 7.68 -3.02
C LYS A 168 6.61 6.68 -1.98
N VAL A 169 7.49 6.16 -1.13
CA VAL A 169 7.13 5.24 -0.04
C VAL A 169 7.74 5.75 1.27
N LEU A 170 6.91 5.86 2.32
CA LEU A 170 7.36 6.14 3.69
C LEU A 170 7.29 4.85 4.53
N CYS A 171 8.33 4.62 5.34
CA CYS A 171 8.48 3.41 6.14
C CYS A 171 8.51 3.69 7.65
N TYR A 172 7.64 3.02 8.39
CA TYR A 172 7.49 3.14 9.85
C TYR A 172 7.84 1.83 10.57
N ASN A 173 8.17 1.88 11.87
CA ASN A 173 8.39 0.68 12.70
C ASN A 173 7.11 0.26 13.42
N GLY A 174 6.20 -0.35 12.67
CA GLY A 174 4.81 -0.47 13.10
C GLY A 174 4.01 0.73 12.64
N LEU A 175 2.70 0.71 12.88
CA LEU A 175 1.77 1.68 12.30
C LEU A 175 1.96 3.09 12.90
N GLY A 176 2.87 3.90 12.33
CA GLY A 176 3.11 5.27 12.75
C GLY A 176 4.10 5.47 13.90
N ARG A 177 4.83 4.43 14.32
CA ARG A 177 5.95 4.59 15.25
C ARG A 177 7.24 4.91 14.47
N PRO A 178 8.15 5.74 15.05
CA PRO A 178 9.46 6.00 14.47
C PRO A 178 10.21 4.71 14.20
N LEU A 179 10.92 4.64 13.07
CA LEU A 179 11.93 3.59 12.88
C LEU A 179 13.15 3.84 13.76
N ILE A 180 13.06 3.39 15.01
CA ILE A 180 14.14 3.46 15.99
C ILE A 180 15.10 2.28 15.75
N LEU A 181 16.25 2.57 15.15
CA LEU A 181 17.31 1.62 14.87
C LEU A 181 18.18 1.34 16.12
N GLN A 182 17.62 0.93 17.24
CA GLN A 182 18.40 0.70 18.48
C GLN A 182 19.15 -0.64 18.52
N THR A 183 20.05 -0.82 19.49
CA THR A 183 20.72 -2.10 19.75
C THR A 183 19.69 -3.24 19.91
N GLY A 184 19.92 -4.38 19.24
CA GLY A 184 18.97 -5.50 19.20
C GLY A 184 17.90 -5.41 18.11
N TYR A 185 17.94 -4.39 17.24
CA TYR A 185 16.95 -4.20 16.17
C TYR A 185 16.91 -5.37 15.16
N PHE A 186 18.06 -5.97 14.80
CA PHE A 186 18.12 -7.05 13.82
C PHE A 186 17.60 -8.39 14.36
N GLU A 187 17.59 -8.52 15.69
CA GLU A 187 17.15 -9.69 16.43
C GLU A 187 15.65 -9.63 16.72
N SER A 188 15.07 -8.42 16.77
CA SER A 188 13.67 -8.14 17.05
C SER A 188 12.71 -8.77 16.03
N ASP A 189 11.54 -9.19 16.48
CA ASP A 189 10.43 -9.60 15.61
C ASP A 189 9.80 -8.43 14.82
N GLN A 190 10.08 -7.20 15.25
CA GLN A 190 9.68 -5.96 14.58
C GLN A 190 10.68 -5.55 13.48
N TYR A 191 11.72 -6.35 13.26
CA TYR A 191 12.73 -6.10 12.26
C TYR A 191 12.14 -6.04 10.84
N TRP A 192 12.19 -4.87 10.22
CA TRP A 192 11.46 -4.59 8.98
C TRP A 192 11.82 -5.54 7.81
N PHE A 193 13.08 -5.99 7.71
CA PHE A 193 13.50 -6.90 6.62
C PHE A 193 13.06 -8.36 6.79
N ARG A 194 12.52 -8.75 7.96
CA ARG A 194 11.94 -10.09 8.17
C ARG A 194 10.54 -10.25 7.55
N ARG A 195 9.86 -9.19 7.10
CA ARG A 195 8.48 -9.32 6.59
C ARG A 195 8.46 -9.89 5.17
N ALA A 196 7.51 -10.80 4.91
CA ALA A 196 7.31 -11.37 3.58
C ALA A 196 7.18 -10.30 2.48
N TRP A 197 6.47 -9.22 2.78
CA TRP A 197 6.15 -8.13 1.84
C TRP A 197 7.25 -7.09 1.65
N THR A 198 8.28 -7.06 2.49
CA THR A 198 9.34 -6.03 2.45
C THR A 198 9.94 -5.84 1.07
N LEU A 199 10.17 -6.92 0.31
CA LEU A 199 10.76 -6.84 -1.02
C LEU A 199 9.83 -6.19 -2.04
N GLN A 200 8.51 -6.40 -1.90
CA GLN A 200 7.52 -5.78 -2.77
C GLN A 200 7.33 -4.30 -2.40
N GLU A 201 7.52 -3.96 -1.13
CA GLU A 201 7.37 -2.60 -0.58
C GLU A 201 8.63 -1.73 -0.78
N THR A 202 9.81 -2.34 -0.96
CA THR A 202 11.09 -1.61 -1.07
C THR A 202 11.22 -0.90 -2.42
N LYS A 203 11.19 0.44 -2.43
CA LYS A 203 11.46 1.30 -3.61
C LYS A 203 12.83 1.99 -3.51
N GLU A 204 13.35 2.45 -4.65
CA GLU A 204 14.56 3.28 -4.74
C GLU A 204 14.45 4.52 -3.82
N ASP A 205 13.34 5.25 -3.91
CA ASP A 205 13.09 6.52 -3.18
C ASP A 205 12.39 6.37 -1.81
N MET A 206 12.60 5.24 -1.14
CA MET A 206 12.01 4.98 0.18
C MET A 206 12.56 5.94 1.24
N THR A 207 11.68 6.57 2.03
CA THR A 207 12.03 7.49 3.13
C THR A 207 11.61 6.88 4.47
N ILE A 208 12.39 7.11 5.53
CA ILE A 208 12.03 6.68 6.88
C ILE A 208 11.01 7.69 7.45
N GLY A 209 9.89 7.18 7.96
CA GLY A 209 8.86 7.97 8.64
C GLY A 209 8.96 7.92 10.16
N GLY A 210 8.34 8.88 10.83
CA GLY A 210 8.33 9.07 12.27
C GLY A 210 9.62 9.67 12.83
N GLU A 211 10.47 10.29 11.99
CA GLU A 211 11.70 10.92 12.45
C GLU A 211 11.38 12.16 13.31
N THR A 212 11.46 12.01 14.64
CA THR A 212 11.51 13.17 15.54
C THR A 212 12.97 13.59 15.72
N ARG A 213 13.20 14.90 15.80
CA ARG A 213 14.55 15.52 15.86
C ARG A 213 15.43 15.02 17.03
N ASP A 214 14.85 14.31 18.00
CA ASP A 214 15.48 13.84 19.24
C ASP A 214 16.13 12.45 19.15
N TYR A 215 15.84 11.63 18.13
CA TYR A 215 16.38 10.26 18.04
C TYR A 215 17.76 10.14 17.36
N ARG A 216 18.55 11.23 17.33
CA ARG A 216 19.85 11.28 16.64
C ARG A 216 20.95 10.40 17.25
N PHE A 217 20.68 9.67 18.32
CA PHE A 217 21.67 8.82 18.98
C PHE A 217 21.31 7.34 18.82
N VAL A 218 21.55 6.84 17.61
CA VAL A 218 21.73 5.42 17.32
C VAL A 218 23.14 5.24 16.78
N GLY A 219 23.86 4.23 17.26
CA GLY A 219 25.20 3.89 16.79
C GLY A 219 25.27 3.79 15.27
N THR A 220 26.22 4.52 14.68
CA THR A 220 26.47 4.63 13.22
C THR A 220 26.48 3.28 12.51
N GLU A 221 26.90 2.22 13.20
CA GLU A 221 26.97 0.86 12.70
C GLU A 221 25.59 0.21 12.41
N ILE A 222 24.58 0.44 13.27
CA ILE A 222 23.23 -0.11 13.05
C ILE A 222 22.58 0.58 11.85
N GLN A 223 22.75 1.90 11.74
CA GLN A 223 22.30 2.65 10.58
C GLN A 223 23.02 2.19 9.31
N TYR A 224 24.34 2.01 9.36
CA TYR A 224 25.12 1.51 8.22
C TYR A 224 24.61 0.15 7.74
N ARG A 225 24.45 -0.82 8.65
CA ARG A 225 23.96 -2.17 8.33
C ARG A 225 22.53 -2.16 7.77
N PHE A 226 21.65 -1.28 8.28
CA PHE A 226 20.31 -1.10 7.73
C PHE A 226 20.37 -0.58 6.28
N HIS A 227 21.19 0.44 6.02
CA HIS A 227 21.35 1.00 4.68
C HIS A 227 22.00 0.01 3.70
N GLU A 228 22.96 -0.79 4.16
CA GLU A 228 23.59 -1.84 3.36
C GLU A 228 22.54 -2.89 2.93
N GLN A 229 21.72 -3.39 3.86
CA GLN A 229 20.65 -4.33 3.53
C GLN A 229 19.61 -3.74 2.58
N LEU A 230 19.26 -2.46 2.78
CA LEU A 230 18.38 -1.74 1.86
C LEU A 230 19.00 -1.66 0.45
N GLN A 231 20.30 -1.35 0.34
CA GLN A 231 21.02 -1.33 -0.93
C GLN A 231 21.10 -2.72 -1.57
N LEU A 232 21.27 -3.79 -0.80
CA LEU A 232 21.27 -5.15 -1.33
C LEU A 232 19.90 -5.52 -1.92
N LEU A 233 18.80 -5.22 -1.22
CA LEU A 233 17.46 -5.44 -1.75
C LEU A 233 17.19 -4.59 -3.00
N ARG A 234 17.66 -3.34 -3.03
CA ARG A 234 17.61 -2.48 -4.21
C ARG A 234 18.33 -3.12 -5.40
N LYS A 235 19.58 -3.57 -5.22
CA LYS A 235 20.36 -4.26 -6.26
C LYS A 235 19.67 -5.53 -6.77
N MET A 236 19.15 -6.37 -5.88
CA MET A 236 18.40 -7.58 -6.27
C MET A 236 17.18 -7.25 -7.12
N ARG A 237 16.44 -6.20 -6.77
CA ARG A 237 15.27 -5.75 -7.53
C ARG A 237 15.65 -5.19 -8.90
N SER A 238 16.71 -4.39 -8.99
CA SER A 238 17.20 -3.83 -10.25
C SER A 238 17.79 -4.90 -11.18
N ASN A 239 18.43 -5.92 -10.61
CA ASN A 239 19.03 -7.02 -11.37
C ASN A 239 17.99 -8.08 -11.80
N GLU A 240 16.73 -7.97 -11.37
CA GLU A 240 15.64 -8.91 -11.67
C GLU A 240 15.99 -10.38 -11.38
N SER A 241 16.91 -10.63 -10.44
CA SER A 241 17.37 -11.99 -10.11
C SER A 241 16.30 -12.76 -9.35
N VAL A 242 15.58 -13.61 -10.07
CA VAL A 242 14.47 -14.41 -9.53
C VAL A 242 14.94 -15.27 -8.36
N PHE A 243 16.13 -15.85 -8.48
CA PHE A 243 16.69 -16.77 -7.49
C PHE A 243 17.06 -16.06 -6.18
N ASP A 244 17.76 -14.91 -6.26
CA ASP A 244 18.12 -14.14 -5.06
C ASP A 244 16.88 -13.65 -4.32
N ILE A 245 15.87 -13.27 -5.08
CA ILE A 245 14.60 -12.83 -4.55
C ILE A 245 13.88 -13.98 -3.83
N LEU A 246 13.75 -15.14 -4.48
CA LEU A 246 13.12 -16.31 -3.87
C LEU A 246 13.86 -16.76 -2.61
N LEU A 247 15.20 -16.70 -2.61
CA LEU A 247 16.02 -16.97 -1.43
C LEU A 247 15.72 -15.99 -0.29
N GLN A 248 15.56 -14.70 -0.58
CA GLN A 248 15.18 -13.70 0.42
C GLN A 248 13.73 -13.90 0.93
N MET A 249 12.81 -14.30 0.07
CA MET A 249 11.43 -14.65 0.46
C MET A 249 11.37 -15.89 1.37
N GLY A 250 12.29 -16.84 1.16
CA GLY A 250 12.58 -17.98 2.06
C GLY A 250 12.73 -17.58 3.52
N LYS A 251 13.49 -16.52 3.77
CA LYS A 251 13.94 -16.09 5.09
C LYS A 251 12.91 -15.28 5.87
N ARG A 252 11.71 -15.06 5.32
CA ARG A 252 10.73 -14.09 5.82
C ARG A 252 9.49 -14.70 6.46
N MET A 253 8.91 -13.93 7.37
CA MET A 253 7.79 -14.31 8.23
C MET A 253 6.47 -13.71 7.73
N SER A 254 5.37 -14.45 7.94
CA SER A 254 3.99 -14.03 7.75
C SER A 254 3.13 -14.78 8.76
N THR A 255 2.17 -14.11 9.42
CA THR A 255 1.21 -14.74 10.33
C THR A 255 0.18 -15.59 9.61
N ASN A 256 0.04 -15.40 8.29
CA ASN A 256 -0.86 -16.16 7.46
C ASN A 256 -0.06 -16.84 6.33
N LEU A 257 -0.09 -18.17 6.32
CA LEU A 257 0.62 -19.00 5.35
C LEU A 257 0.08 -18.81 3.91
N TRP A 258 -1.21 -18.55 3.75
CA TRP A 258 -1.81 -18.23 2.45
C TRP A 258 -1.30 -16.88 1.91
N ILE A 259 -1.22 -15.87 2.77
CA ILE A 259 -0.62 -14.57 2.42
C ILE A 259 0.85 -14.75 2.02
N LYS A 260 1.57 -15.63 2.72
CA LYS A 260 2.96 -15.99 2.34
C LYS A 260 2.97 -16.66 0.96
N SER A 261 2.17 -17.68 0.71
CA SER A 261 2.15 -18.37 -0.59
C SER A 261 1.77 -17.43 -1.74
N GLU A 262 0.82 -16.51 -1.55
CA GLU A 262 0.46 -15.52 -2.59
C GLU A 262 1.58 -14.54 -2.89
N ALA A 263 2.30 -14.05 -1.86
CA ALA A 263 3.48 -13.22 -2.05
C ALA A 263 4.53 -13.95 -2.90
N TRP A 264 4.74 -15.25 -2.64
CA TRP A 264 5.64 -16.12 -3.40
C TRP A 264 5.18 -16.31 -4.85
N HIS A 265 3.93 -16.71 -5.08
CA HIS A 265 3.38 -16.93 -6.42
C HIS A 265 3.42 -15.68 -7.29
N THR A 266 3.09 -14.53 -6.70
CA THR A 266 3.12 -13.23 -7.38
C THR A 266 4.55 -12.87 -7.83
N PHE A 267 5.56 -13.18 -7.04
CA PHE A 267 6.95 -12.87 -7.41
C PHE A 267 7.47 -13.77 -8.54
N SER A 268 7.22 -15.08 -8.43
CA SER A 268 7.62 -16.07 -9.44
C SER A 268 7.01 -15.78 -10.80
N THR A 269 5.71 -15.48 -10.84
CA THR A 269 5.00 -15.15 -12.08
C THR A 269 5.49 -13.84 -12.70
N ARG A 270 5.64 -12.77 -11.91
CA ARG A 270 6.17 -11.46 -12.39
C ARG A 270 7.54 -11.58 -13.02
N SER A 271 8.44 -12.35 -12.42
CA SER A 271 9.81 -12.47 -12.90
C SER A 271 9.88 -13.24 -14.22
N LEU A 272 9.07 -14.29 -14.35
CA LEU A 272 8.92 -15.05 -15.60
C LEU A 272 8.37 -14.17 -16.72
N THR A 273 7.29 -13.40 -16.47
CA THR A 273 6.67 -12.56 -17.51
C THR A 273 7.62 -11.47 -18.02
N ARG A 274 8.42 -10.83 -17.13
CA ARG A 274 9.40 -9.83 -17.54
C ARG A 274 10.58 -10.41 -18.33
N HIS A 275 11.10 -11.58 -17.94
CA HIS A 275 12.12 -12.26 -18.72
C HIS A 275 11.63 -12.65 -20.12
N THR A 276 10.35 -13.06 -20.25
CA THR A 276 9.77 -13.36 -21.56
C THR A 276 9.61 -12.11 -22.43
N VAL A 277 9.17 -10.98 -21.86
CA VAL A 277 9.04 -9.70 -22.59
C VAL A 277 10.42 -9.17 -23.01
N ARG A 278 11.41 -9.24 -22.14
CA ARG A 278 12.78 -8.76 -22.42
C ARG A 278 13.49 -9.60 -23.48
N ARG A 279 13.27 -10.92 -23.51
CA ARG A 279 13.71 -11.79 -24.62
C ARG A 279 13.04 -11.42 -25.94
N ARG A 280 11.71 -11.23 -25.98
CA ARG A 280 11.01 -10.82 -27.19
C ARG A 280 11.48 -9.47 -27.75
N CYS A 281 11.76 -8.48 -26.89
CA CYS A 281 12.31 -7.20 -27.34
C CYS A 281 13.74 -7.30 -27.91
N LEU A 282 14.56 -8.24 -27.42
CA LEU A 282 15.89 -8.51 -27.97
C LEU A 282 15.81 -9.29 -29.29
N ASP A 283 14.85 -10.22 -29.41
CA ASP A 283 14.63 -11.01 -30.63
C ASP A 283 13.93 -10.21 -31.75
N SER A 284 13.33 -9.05 -31.44
CA SER A 284 12.69 -8.14 -32.41
C SER A 284 13.61 -6.99 -32.87
N ALA A 285 14.85 -6.95 -32.36
CA ALA A 285 15.86 -5.93 -32.66
C ALA A 285 17.04 -6.48 -33.50
N CYS A 286 16.89 -7.67 -34.07
CA CYS A 286 17.80 -8.28 -35.04
C CYS A 286 17.09 -8.47 -36.39
#